data_AF-A0A2M7G2X6-F1
#
_entry.id   AF-A0A2M7G2X6-F1
#
_cell.length_a   1.000
_cell.length_b   1.000
_cell.length_c   1.000
_cell.angle_alpha   90.00
_cell.angle_beta   90.00
_cell.angle_gamma   90.00
#
_symmetry.space_group_name_H-M   'P 1'
#
loop_
_entity.id
_entity.type
_entity.pdbx_description
1 polymer ?
#
loop_
_entity_poly.entity_id
_entity_poly.type
_entity_poly.pdbx_seq_one_letter_code
_entity_poly.pdbx_strand_id
1 'polypeptide(L)' 'MTKKKPVFEESLAELEKLVQKLEGEIPLADAIAAFEKGQALISQCETQLQEAEQSVKQLVHSGSEDLEEFSEEPFF' A
#
# COMPACT_ATOMS: atom_id res chain seq x y z
N MET A 1 -2.26 -22.83 -12.86
CA MET A 1 -3.03 -22.13 -11.83
C MET A 1 -2.74 -20.63 -11.96
N THR A 2 -3.72 -19.85 -12.38
CA THR A 2 -3.60 -18.40 -12.56
C THR A 2 -3.47 -17.75 -11.19
N LYS A 3 -2.26 -17.35 -10.79
CA LYS A 3 -2.04 -16.48 -9.63
C LYS A 3 -2.88 -15.22 -9.87
N LYS A 4 -3.99 -15.07 -9.14
CA LYS A 4 -4.72 -13.82 -9.04
C LYS A 4 -3.69 -12.82 -8.49
N LYS A 5 -3.30 -11.82 -9.29
CA LYS A 5 -2.42 -10.77 -8.82
C LYS A 5 -3.05 -10.20 -7.54
N PRO A 6 -2.31 -10.10 -6.43
CA PRO A 6 -2.88 -9.49 -5.25
C PRO A 6 -3.21 -8.04 -5.57
N VAL A 7 -4.28 -7.56 -4.93
CA VAL A 7 -4.84 -6.23 -5.15
C VAL A 7 -3.78 -5.15 -4.86
N PHE A 8 -2.80 -5.46 -4.00
CA PHE A 8 -1.70 -4.58 -3.63
C PHE A 8 -0.74 -4.30 -4.79
N GLU A 9 -0.19 -5.33 -5.46
CA GLU A 9 0.74 -5.10 -6.58
C GLU A 9 0.05 -4.42 -7.77
N GLU A 10 -1.26 -4.59 -7.92
CA GLU A 10 -2.04 -3.86 -8.94
C GLU A 10 -2.16 -2.38 -8.58
N SER A 11 -2.57 -2.05 -7.34
CA SER A 11 -2.65 -0.66 -6.86
C SER A 11 -1.29 0.03 -6.92
N LEU A 12 -0.21 -0.67 -6.54
CA LEU A 12 1.15 -0.14 -6.59
C LEU A 12 1.61 0.13 -8.03
N ALA A 13 1.39 -0.81 -8.94
CA ALA A 13 1.75 -0.63 -10.36
C ALA A 13 0.91 0.48 -11.03
N GLU A 14 -0.31 0.72 -10.58
CA GLU A 14 -1.12 1.83 -11.05
C GLU A 14 -0.61 3.18 -10.53
N LEU A 15 -0.13 3.23 -9.28
CA LEU A 15 0.50 4.40 -8.70
C LEU A 15 1.81 4.75 -9.42
N GLU A 16 2.66 3.77 -9.71
CA GLU A 16 3.89 3.96 -10.49
C GLU A 16 3.62 4.56 -11.88
N LYS A 17 2.60 4.05 -12.59
CA LYS A 17 2.18 4.60 -13.89
C LYS A 17 1.64 6.02 -13.77
N LEU A 18 0.98 6.33 -12.65
CA LEU A 18 0.45 7.65 -12.39
C LEU A 18 1.58 8.64 -12.15
N VAL A 19 2.60 8.26 -11.36
CA VAL A 19 3.82 9.05 -11.16
C VAL A 19 4.53 9.29 -12.49
N GLN A 20 4.73 8.27 -13.32
CA GLN A 20 5.33 8.43 -14.66
C GLN A 20 4.54 9.39 -15.56
N LYS A 21 3.20 9.44 -15.43
CA LYS A 21 2.38 10.41 -16.16
C LYS A 21 2.58 11.84 -15.65
N LEU A 22 2.86 12.02 -14.37
CA LEU A 22 3.08 13.32 -13.73
C LEU A 22 4.46 13.91 -14.04
N GLU A 23 5.41 13.11 -14.55
CA GLU A 23 6.78 13.56 -14.86
C GLU A 23 6.88 14.42 -16.14
N GLY A 24 5.79 14.59 -16.90
CA GLY A 24 5.74 15.42 -18.12
C GLY A 24 4.93 16.72 -17.97
N GLU A 25 4.81 17.50 -19.06
CA GLU A 25 3.87 18.62 -19.12
C GLU A 25 2.45 18.08 -19.28
N ILE A 26 1.68 18.12 -18.19
CA ILE A 26 0.26 17.78 -18.20
C ILE A 26 -0.61 19.00 -17.89
N PRO A 27 -1.82 19.08 -18.45
CA PRO A 27 -2.80 20.09 -18.06
C PRO A 27 -3.11 20.04 -16.56
N LEU A 28 -3.38 21.20 -15.96
CA LEU A 28 -3.69 21.31 -14.53
C LEU A 28 -4.86 20.40 -14.10
N ALA A 29 -5.90 20.29 -14.94
CA ALA A 29 -7.05 19.42 -14.66
C ALA A 29 -6.65 17.94 -14.58
N ASP A 30 -5.75 17.50 -15.47
CA ASP A 30 -5.25 16.12 -15.48
C ASP A 30 -4.31 15.87 -14.30
N ALA A 31 -3.53 16.87 -13.87
CA ALA A 31 -2.70 16.79 -12.67
C ALA A 31 -3.54 16.63 -11.40
N ILE A 32 -4.64 17.38 -11.28
CA ILE A 32 -5.57 17.26 -10.14
C ILE A 32 -6.22 15.87 -10.12
N ALA A 33 -6.73 15.40 -11.27
CA ALA A 33 -7.33 14.08 -11.36
C ALA A 33 -6.33 12.94 -11.06
N ALA A 34 -5.09 13.09 -11.52
CA ALA A 34 -4.01 12.16 -11.19
C ALA A 34 -3.71 12.18 -9.68
N PHE A 35 -3.63 13.35 -9.06
CA PHE A 35 -3.41 13.47 -7.62
C PHE A 35 -4.52 12.79 -6.79
N GLU A 36 -5.80 13.04 -7.09
CA GLU A 36 -6.92 12.40 -6.41
C GLU A 36 -6.88 10.87 -6.51
N LYS A 37 -6.59 10.37 -7.71
CA LYS A 37 -6.43 8.93 -7.95
C LYS A 37 -5.21 8.36 -7.21
N GLY A 38 -4.10 9.09 -7.17
CA GLY A 38 -2.90 8.71 -6.41
C GLY A 38 -3.20 8.56 -4.92
N GLN A 39 -3.93 9.52 -4.33
CA GLN A 39 -4.36 9.46 -2.93
C GLN A 39 -5.23 8.22 -2.64
N ALA A 40 -6.20 7.94 -3.51
CA ALA A 40 -7.05 6.75 -3.36
C ALA A 40 -6.23 5.44 -3.41
N LEU A 41 -5.26 5.35 -4.33
CA LEU A 41 -4.38 4.18 -4.43
C LEU A 41 -3.48 4.02 -3.21
N ILE A 42 -2.92 5.12 -2.68
CA ILE A 42 -2.10 5.11 -1.45
C ILE A 42 -2.92 4.58 -0.27
N SER A 43 -4.11 5.14 -0.05
CA SER A 43 -5.01 4.69 1.04
C SER A 43 -5.38 3.21 0.93
N GLN A 44 -5.58 2.72 -0.30
CA GLN A 44 -5.84 1.31 -0.56
C GLN A 44 -4.61 0.43 -0.26
N CYS A 45 -3.40 0.89 -0.59
CA CYS A 45 -2.17 0.18 -0.25
C CYS A 45 -1.95 0.12 1.27
N GLU A 46 -2.14 1.23 1.98
CA GLU A 46 -2.03 1.30 3.45
C GLU A 46 -2.98 0.33 4.14
N THR A 47 -4.25 0.30 3.71
CA THR A 47 -5.26 -0.61 4.26
C THR A 47 -4.84 -2.08 4.09
N GLN A 48 -4.34 -2.45 2.90
CA GLN A 48 -3.90 -3.82 2.63
C GLN A 48 -2.66 -4.20 3.44
N LEU A 49 -1.73 -3.27 3.64
CA LEU A 49 -0.55 -3.50 4.49
C LEU A 49 -0.95 -3.69 5.95
N GLN A 50 -1.89 -2.89 6.46
CA GLN A 50 -2.44 -3.05 7.82
C GLN A 50 -3.14 -4.40 8.00
N GLU A 51 -3.96 -4.82 7.05
CA GLU A 51 -4.61 -6.13 7.08
C GLU A 51 -3.60 -7.29 7.07
N ALA A 52 -2.55 -7.17 6.25
CA ALA A 52 -1.46 -8.14 6.20
C ALA A 52 -0.70 -8.20 7.53
N GLU A 53 -0.36 -7.05 8.10
CA GLU A 53 0.32 -6.94 9.39
C GLU A 53 -0.51 -7.56 10.52
N GLN A 54 -1.81 -7.23 10.58
CA GLN A 54 -2.72 -7.81 11.56
C GLN A 54 -2.82 -9.33 11.40
N SER A 55 -2.89 -9.82 10.18
CA SER A 55 -2.93 -11.26 9.89
C SER A 55 -1.66 -11.96 10.39
N VAL A 56 -0.48 -11.36 10.16
CA VAL A 56 0.80 -11.87 10.68
C VAL A 56 0.81 -11.86 12.21
N LYS A 57 0.40 -10.75 12.84
CA LYS A 57 0.28 -10.63 14.31
C LYS A 57 -0.60 -11.72 14.91
N GLN A 58 -1.73 -12.04 14.28
CA GLN A 58 -2.63 -13.12 14.74
C GLN A 58 -2.02 -14.52 14.59
N LEU A 59 -1.33 -14.79 13.48
CA LEU A 59 -0.65 -16.07 13.25
C LEU A 59 0.50 -16.28 14.25
N VAL A 60 1.24 -15.22 14.52
CA VAL A 60 2.27 -15.17 15.55
C VAL A 60 1.69 -15.46 16.94
N HIS A 61 0.63 -14.74 17.32
CA HIS A 61 0.03 -14.84 18.66
C HIS A 61 -0.62 -16.20 18.91
N SER A 62 -1.08 -16.86 17.85
CA SER A 62 -1.63 -18.22 17.92
C SER A 62 -0.57 -19.34 17.90
N GLY A 63 0.69 -19.01 17.58
CA GLY A 63 1.79 -19.97 17.42
C GLY A 63 2.83 -19.98 18.54
N SER A 64 2.95 -18.94 19.36
CA SER A 64 3.96 -18.85 20.42
C SER A 64 3.64 -17.76 21.45
N GLU A 65 3.66 -18.12 22.73
CA GLU A 65 3.47 -17.24 23.90
C GLU A 65 4.57 -16.18 24.12
N ASP A 66 5.55 -16.07 23.23
CA ASP A 66 6.66 -15.10 23.36
C ASP A 66 7.02 -14.54 21.99
N LEU A 67 6.32 -13.52 21.49
CA LEU A 67 6.98 -12.56 20.61
C LEU A 67 6.99 -11.22 21.34
N GLU A 68 8.17 -10.88 21.86
CA GLU A 68 8.45 -9.57 22.41
C GLU A 68 7.95 -8.50 21.44
N GLU A 69 7.20 -7.58 22.04
CA GLU A 69 6.55 -6.41 21.47
C GLU A 69 7.41 -5.81 20.35
N PHE A 70 6.91 -5.85 19.10
CA PHE A 70 7.49 -5.10 18.00
C PHE A 70 7.33 -3.62 18.37
N SER A 71 8.33 -3.07 19.05
CA SER A 71 8.34 -1.69 19.50
C SER A 71 8.27 -0.82 18.25
N GLU A 72 7.16 -0.10 18.08
CA GLU A 72 7.06 1.02 17.15
C GLU A 72 7.97 2.14 17.67
N GLU A 73 9.28 1.98 17.50
CA GLU A 73 10.19 3.12 17.60
C GLU A 73 9.89 4.03 16.41
N PRO A 74 9.43 5.27 16.64
CA PRO A 74 9.24 6.20 15.54
C PRO A 74 10.60 6.49 14.93
N PHE A 75 10.72 6.31 13.61
CA PHE A 75 11.88 6.70 12.84
C PHE A 75 12.02 8.24 12.87
N PHE A 76 12.61 8.78 13.93
CA PHE A 76 13.11 10.16 14.02
C PHE A 76 14.62 10.19 13.94
#